data_AF-A0A7X7XZM7-F1
#
_entry.id   AF-A0A7X7XZM7-F1
#
_cell.length_a   1.000
_cell.length_b   1.000
_cell.length_c   1.000
_cell.angle_alpha   90.00
_cell.angle_beta   90.00
_cell.angle_gamma   90.00
#
_symmetry.space_group_name_H-M   'P 1'
#
loop_
_entity.id
_entity.type
_entity.pdbx_description
1 polymer ?
#
loop_
_entity_poly.entity_id
_entity_poly.type
_entity_poly.pdbx_seq_one_letter_code
_entity_poly.pdbx_strand_id
1 'polypeptide(L)'
;MKKLFFTLTFIFVFLFSFSQSGLRIAQNSNNQNVGNRLELAQANSENELENPINQTENQSPFEAVKGKKEDDSKRDAYSRHYINDDGSYTAIIGAGPMHYFNLNNGKWEDIKLDIVATTDPDHKFANITNVFESHFGTHLQNGIISKTEDGKLIEFLNPQMYWEVNGQAVQLQTADNVAVSVNEDKAVYKNIFGEISAEYTILTGKRELNYIIPSLQALGNIPNQAEYLVFAEDIELPQN
;
A
#
# COMPACT_ATOMS: atom_id res chain seq x y z
N MET A 1 21.64 -1.08 28.51
CA MET A 1 21.31 -0.86 27.07
C MET A 1 21.63 -2.13 26.31
N LYS A 2 20.62 -2.91 25.93
CA LYS A 2 20.80 -4.03 25.00
C LYS A 2 20.38 -3.52 23.63
N LYS A 3 21.36 -3.23 22.77
CA LYS A 3 21.11 -2.98 21.34
C LYS A 3 20.95 -4.35 20.69
N LEU A 4 19.77 -4.66 20.19
CA LEU A 4 19.51 -5.88 19.43
C LEU A 4 19.51 -5.46 17.96
N PHE A 5 20.52 -5.87 17.20
CA PHE A 5 20.59 -5.64 15.77
C PHE A 5 19.85 -6.77 15.07
N PHE A 6 18.89 -6.45 14.19
CA PHE A 6 18.21 -7.43 13.36
C PHE A 6 18.34 -6.98 11.91
N THR A 7 19.07 -7.75 11.10
CA THR A 7 19.17 -7.50 9.65
C THR A 7 18.01 -8.21 8.98
N LEU A 8 17.09 -7.46 8.39
CA LEU A 8 15.97 -8.00 7.62
C LEU A 8 16.32 -7.95 6.13
N THR A 9 16.70 -9.09 5.54
CA THR A 9 17.02 -9.19 4.12
C THR A 9 15.74 -9.42 3.31
N PHE A 10 15.34 -8.45 2.48
CA PHE A 10 14.31 -8.64 1.45
C PHE A 10 14.94 -9.13 0.15
N ILE A 11 14.53 -10.30 -0.33
CA ILE A 11 14.92 -10.86 -1.64
C ILE A 11 13.88 -10.43 -2.68
N PHE A 12 14.24 -9.56 -3.60
CA PHE A 12 13.44 -9.26 -4.79
C PHE A 12 13.97 -10.03 -6.00
N VAL A 13 13.16 -10.96 -6.52
CA VAL A 13 13.40 -11.63 -7.81
C VAL A 13 12.68 -10.83 -8.91
N PHE A 14 13.44 -10.16 -9.77
CA PHE A 14 12.88 -9.53 -10.96
C PHE A 14 12.67 -10.58 -12.07
N LEU A 15 11.41 -10.91 -12.36
CA LEU A 15 11.01 -11.64 -13.56
C LEU A 15 10.76 -10.63 -14.70
N PHE A 16 11.65 -10.60 -15.69
CA PHE A 16 11.39 -9.87 -16.94
C PHE A 16 10.50 -10.70 -17.86
N SER A 17 9.25 -10.28 -18.08
CA SER A 17 8.41 -10.81 -19.15
C SER A 17 8.50 -9.91 -20.39
N PHE A 18 9.19 -10.38 -21.43
CA PHE A 18 9.10 -9.80 -22.77
C PHE A 18 7.80 -10.26 -23.44
N SER A 19 6.83 -9.36 -23.62
CA SER A 19 5.70 -9.61 -24.51
C SER A 19 6.06 -9.17 -25.93
N GLN A 20 6.33 -10.11 -26.83
CA GLN A 20 6.26 -9.81 -28.26
C GLN A 20 4.81 -9.85 -28.72
N SER A 21 4.27 -8.69 -29.08
CA SER A 21 3.02 -8.54 -29.82
C SER A 21 3.25 -8.86 -31.30
N GLY A 22 2.55 -9.86 -31.84
CA GLY A 22 2.64 -10.22 -33.25
C GLY A 22 1.56 -11.19 -33.73
N LEU A 23 0.50 -10.61 -34.30
CA LEU A 23 -0.34 -11.08 -35.42
C LEU A 23 -1.17 -12.39 -35.36
N ARG A 24 -2.43 -12.20 -35.79
CA ARG A 24 -3.55 -13.14 -35.95
C ARG A 24 -3.33 -14.17 -37.06
N ILE A 25 -3.83 -15.39 -36.88
CA ILE A 25 -4.61 -16.14 -37.90
C ILE A 25 -5.67 -16.98 -37.18
N ALA A 26 -6.93 -16.83 -37.60
CA ALA A 26 -8.07 -17.67 -37.23
C ALA A 26 -8.08 -18.94 -38.10
N GLN A 27 -8.37 -20.11 -37.52
CA GLN A 27 -8.93 -21.24 -38.27
C GLN A 27 -9.99 -21.98 -37.46
N ASN A 28 -11.20 -21.84 -37.98
CA ASN A 28 -12.40 -22.63 -37.74
C ASN A 28 -12.22 -24.01 -38.39
N SER A 29 -12.51 -25.11 -37.67
CA SER A 29 -12.85 -26.38 -38.32
C SER A 29 -13.68 -27.29 -37.39
N ASN A 30 -14.81 -27.73 -37.94
CA ASN A 30 -15.78 -28.67 -37.41
C ASN A 30 -15.24 -30.11 -37.32
N ASN A 31 -15.70 -30.87 -36.32
CA ASN A 31 -16.15 -32.27 -36.45
C ASN A 31 -16.77 -32.73 -35.12
N GLN A 32 -18.10 -32.83 -35.02
CA GLN A 32 -18.93 -34.02 -35.30
C GLN A 32 -18.74 -35.19 -34.30
N ASN A 33 -19.74 -35.29 -33.41
CA ASN A 33 -20.65 -36.45 -33.29
C ASN A 33 -20.26 -37.63 -32.38
N VAL A 34 -20.87 -37.69 -31.18
CA VAL A 34 -21.60 -38.85 -30.60
C VAL A 34 -22.52 -38.21 -29.53
N GLY A 35 -23.85 -38.29 -29.52
CA GLY A 35 -24.72 -39.39 -29.88
C GLY A 35 -25.41 -39.90 -28.61
N ASN A 36 -26.69 -39.51 -28.44
CA ASN A 36 -27.73 -40.16 -27.63
C ASN A 36 -27.71 -40.03 -26.10
N ARG A 37 -28.55 -39.11 -25.60
CA ARG A 37 -29.54 -39.41 -24.55
C ARG A 37 -30.57 -38.29 -24.45
N LEU A 38 -31.59 -38.37 -25.31
CA LEU A 38 -32.88 -37.73 -25.09
C LEU A 38 -33.91 -38.87 -25.03
N GLU A 39 -34.37 -39.18 -23.84
CA GLU A 39 -35.70 -39.72 -23.64
C GLU A 39 -36.23 -39.29 -22.28
N LEU A 40 -37.32 -38.53 -22.35
CA LEU A 40 -38.47 -38.53 -21.44
C LEU A 40 -38.28 -37.94 -20.03
N ALA A 41 -38.45 -36.61 -19.97
CA ALA A 41 -39.26 -35.97 -18.93
C ALA A 41 -39.80 -34.62 -19.47
N GLN A 42 -40.87 -34.68 -20.27
CA GLN A 42 -41.76 -33.55 -20.45
C GLN A 42 -42.75 -33.53 -19.27
N ALA A 43 -43.16 -32.31 -18.89
CA ALA A 43 -44.13 -31.94 -17.87
C ALA A 43 -43.57 -31.72 -16.44
N ASN A 44 -43.00 -30.54 -16.23
CA ASN A 44 -43.52 -29.57 -15.27
C ASN A 44 -43.03 -28.17 -15.66
N SER A 45 -43.81 -27.55 -16.54
CA SER A 45 -43.85 -26.10 -16.73
C SER A 45 -44.52 -25.52 -15.49
N GLU A 46 -43.79 -24.73 -14.70
CA GLU A 46 -44.20 -23.41 -14.18
C GLU A 46 -43.26 -22.96 -13.05
N ASN A 47 -42.76 -21.73 -13.19
CA ASN A 47 -41.95 -20.94 -12.27
C ASN A 47 -40.44 -21.22 -12.23
N GLU A 48 -39.77 -21.14 -13.39
CA GLU A 48 -38.47 -20.48 -13.41
C GLU A 48 -38.75 -18.97 -13.32
N LEU A 49 -38.54 -18.40 -12.13
CA LEU A 49 -38.31 -16.96 -12.01
C LEU A 49 -37.15 -16.65 -12.94
N GLU A 50 -37.45 -15.98 -14.05
CA GLU A 50 -36.47 -15.34 -14.91
C GLU A 50 -35.51 -14.57 -13.99
N ASN A 51 -34.29 -15.05 -13.86
CA ASN A 51 -33.23 -14.30 -13.23
C ASN A 51 -32.83 -13.24 -14.25
N PRO A 52 -33.24 -11.97 -14.11
CA PRO A 52 -32.75 -10.95 -15.00
C PRO A 52 -31.38 -10.59 -14.44
N ILE A 53 -30.36 -11.38 -14.77
CA ILE A 53 -29.00 -10.85 -14.81
C ILE A 53 -28.93 -9.97 -16.07
N ASN A 54 -29.76 -8.92 -16.09
CA ASN A 54 -29.39 -7.70 -16.74
C ASN A 54 -28.25 -7.18 -15.88
N GLN A 55 -27.02 -7.43 -16.33
CA GLN A 55 -25.86 -6.69 -15.85
C GLN A 55 -26.13 -5.23 -16.15
N THR A 56 -26.81 -4.54 -15.22
CA THR A 56 -26.73 -3.09 -15.12
C THR A 56 -25.25 -2.76 -15.10
N GLU A 57 -24.87 -1.87 -16.02
CA GLU A 57 -23.56 -1.31 -16.25
C GLU A 57 -22.76 -1.16 -14.95
N ASN A 58 -21.42 -1.26 -15.02
CA ASN A 58 -20.47 -0.98 -13.93
C ASN A 58 -20.71 0.39 -13.28
N GLN A 59 -21.76 0.51 -12.48
CA GLN A 59 -22.11 1.70 -11.73
C GLN A 59 -21.33 1.61 -10.43
N SER A 60 -20.58 2.67 -10.16
CA SER A 60 -19.85 2.82 -8.91
C SER A 60 -20.78 2.56 -7.72
N PRO A 61 -20.35 1.81 -6.69
CA PRO A 61 -21.15 1.61 -5.48
C PRO A 61 -21.66 2.93 -4.86
N PHE A 62 -20.92 4.02 -5.09
CA PHE A 62 -21.29 5.35 -4.63
C PHE A 62 -22.54 5.94 -5.31
N GLU A 63 -22.91 5.49 -6.51
CA GLU A 63 -24.14 5.95 -7.16
C GLU A 63 -25.39 5.46 -6.41
N ALA A 64 -25.34 4.28 -5.78
CA ALA A 64 -26.47 3.72 -5.01
C ALA A 64 -26.82 4.51 -3.73
N VAL A 65 -25.91 5.39 -3.29
CA VAL A 65 -26.04 6.19 -2.06
C VAL A 65 -26.01 7.70 -2.33
N LYS A 66 -25.98 8.11 -3.59
CA LYS A 66 -25.93 9.51 -3.99
C LYS A 66 -27.14 10.28 -3.48
N GLY A 67 -26.88 11.39 -2.78
CA GLY A 67 -27.91 12.24 -2.18
C GLY A 67 -28.54 11.68 -0.89
N LYS A 68 -28.18 10.47 -0.47
CA LYS A 68 -28.63 9.91 0.81
C LYS A 68 -27.83 10.50 1.96
N LYS A 69 -28.48 10.60 3.13
CA LYS A 69 -27.82 11.03 4.36
C LYS A 69 -27.02 9.89 4.97
N GLU A 70 -25.75 10.12 5.25
CA GLU A 70 -24.92 9.20 6.03
C GLU A 70 -25.33 9.20 7.52
N ASP A 71 -25.31 8.04 8.16
CA ASP A 71 -25.37 7.90 9.62
C ASP A 71 -23.96 7.61 10.17
N ASP A 72 -23.26 8.68 10.57
CA ASP A 72 -21.88 8.62 11.06
C ASP A 72 -21.74 7.75 12.33
N SER A 73 -22.83 7.52 13.08
CA SER A 73 -22.79 6.66 14.27
C SER A 73 -22.58 5.17 13.95
N LYS A 74 -22.74 4.80 12.67
CA LYS A 74 -22.56 3.44 12.14
C LYS A 74 -21.28 3.29 11.33
N ARG A 75 -20.39 4.27 11.36
CA ARG A 75 -19.06 4.10 10.78
C ARG A 75 -18.28 3.06 11.57
N ASP A 76 -17.52 2.27 10.83
CA ASP A 76 -16.42 1.46 11.35
C ASP A 76 -15.19 1.67 10.45
N ALA A 77 -14.10 0.94 10.71
CA ALA A 77 -12.88 1.06 9.90
C ALA A 77 -13.11 0.87 8.39
N TYR A 78 -14.10 0.11 7.96
CA TYR A 78 -14.29 -0.36 6.58
C TYR A 78 -15.62 0.06 5.95
N SER A 79 -16.55 0.66 6.70
CA SER A 79 -17.91 0.87 6.21
C SER A 79 -18.50 2.25 6.50
N ARG A 80 -19.38 2.66 5.59
CA ARG A 80 -20.31 3.78 5.76
C ARG A 80 -21.73 3.29 5.58
N HIS A 81 -22.67 3.86 6.33
CA HIS A 81 -24.08 3.51 6.26
C HIS A 81 -24.92 4.73 5.90
N TYR A 82 -25.81 4.56 4.93
CA TYR A 82 -26.67 5.62 4.42
C TYR A 82 -28.14 5.28 4.68
N ILE A 83 -28.90 6.26 5.14
CA ILE A 83 -30.32 6.13 5.47
C ILE A 83 -31.14 6.20 4.18
N ASN A 84 -31.98 5.20 3.95
CA ASN A 84 -32.95 5.16 2.87
C ASN A 84 -34.27 5.87 3.26
N ASP A 85 -35.10 6.20 2.28
CA ASP A 85 -36.40 6.87 2.51
C ASP A 85 -37.35 6.06 3.40
N ASP A 86 -37.23 4.73 3.39
CA ASP A 86 -38.00 3.80 4.22
C ASP A 86 -37.39 3.58 5.63
N GLY A 87 -36.29 4.25 5.96
CA GLY A 87 -35.56 4.11 7.21
C GLY A 87 -34.61 2.91 7.30
N SER A 88 -34.54 2.07 6.25
CA SER A 88 -33.50 1.04 6.13
C SER A 88 -32.13 1.65 5.81
N TYR A 89 -31.08 0.82 5.75
CA TYR A 89 -29.72 1.27 5.48
C TYR A 89 -29.13 0.59 4.25
N THR A 90 -28.34 1.36 3.49
CA THR A 90 -27.42 0.84 2.49
C THR A 90 -26.00 1.07 2.98
N ALA A 91 -25.18 0.02 3.03
CA ALA A 91 -23.78 0.11 3.42
C ALA A 91 -22.87 0.15 2.20
N ILE A 92 -21.83 1.00 2.24
CA ILE A 92 -20.66 0.91 1.37
C ILE A 92 -19.55 0.26 2.18
N ILE A 93 -19.05 -0.87 1.70
CA ILE A 93 -17.97 -1.64 2.34
C ILE A 93 -16.70 -1.52 1.49
N GLY A 94 -15.64 -0.99 2.09
CA GLY A 94 -14.33 -0.86 1.47
C GLY A 94 -13.52 -2.16 1.51
N ALA A 95 -12.70 -2.38 0.48
CA ALA A 95 -11.69 -3.45 0.46
C ALA A 95 -10.49 -3.15 1.39
N GLY A 96 -10.35 -1.90 1.82
CA GLY A 96 -9.38 -1.43 2.80
C GLY A 96 -10.03 -0.43 3.75
N PRO A 97 -9.30 0.02 4.79
CA PRO A 97 -9.86 0.91 5.79
C PRO A 97 -10.27 2.24 5.15
N MET A 98 -11.48 2.71 5.41
CA MET A 98 -11.99 4.01 4.97
C MET A 98 -11.84 5.06 6.08
N HIS A 99 -11.82 4.60 7.33
CA HIS A 99 -11.79 5.45 8.51
C HIS A 99 -10.68 5.02 9.47
N TYR A 100 -10.22 5.97 10.27
CA TYR A 100 -9.40 5.73 11.45
C TYR A 100 -10.20 6.12 12.70
N PHE A 101 -9.89 5.50 13.84
CA PHE A 101 -10.54 5.84 15.10
C PHE A 101 -9.78 6.98 15.77
N ASN A 102 -10.40 8.15 15.86
CA ASN A 102 -9.80 9.31 16.51
C ASN A 102 -10.00 9.20 18.03
N LEU A 103 -8.94 8.77 18.73
CA LEU A 103 -8.95 8.60 20.19
C LEU A 103 -9.25 9.91 20.96
N ASN A 104 -9.03 11.09 20.37
CA ASN A 104 -9.29 12.36 21.05
C ASN A 104 -10.78 12.68 21.17
N ASN A 105 -11.60 12.20 20.23
CA ASN A 105 -13.04 12.46 20.22
C ASN A 105 -13.91 11.20 20.24
N GLY A 106 -13.28 10.01 20.18
CA GLY A 106 -13.94 8.72 20.22
C GLY A 106 -14.79 8.41 18.98
N LYS A 107 -14.42 8.94 17.81
CA LYS A 107 -15.20 8.79 16.57
C LYS A 107 -14.37 8.24 15.41
N TRP A 108 -15.06 7.58 14.48
CA TRP A 108 -14.51 7.20 13.19
C TRP A 108 -14.49 8.39 12.24
N GLU A 109 -13.30 8.73 11.77
CA GLU A 109 -13.06 9.82 10.84
C GLU A 109 -12.41 9.32 9.56
N ASP A 110 -12.63 10.05 8.47
CA ASP A 110 -12.11 9.71 7.16
C ASP A 110 -10.58 9.69 7.15
N ILE A 111 -10.01 8.65 6.54
CA ILE A 111 -8.58 8.62 6.28
C ILE A 111 -8.25 9.69 5.24
N LYS A 112 -7.28 10.55 5.56
CA LYS A 112 -6.68 11.51 4.63
C LYS A 112 -5.21 11.16 4.47
N LEU A 113 -4.73 11.22 3.23
CA LEU A 113 -3.37 10.80 2.89
C LEU A 113 -2.35 11.94 3.00
N ASP A 114 -2.82 13.18 3.13
CA ASP A 114 -1.97 14.36 3.22
C ASP A 114 -1.01 14.28 4.43
N ILE A 115 0.22 14.73 4.20
CA ILE A 115 1.21 14.99 5.23
C ILE A 115 1.09 16.47 5.62
N VAL A 116 0.82 16.73 6.89
CA VAL A 116 0.61 18.06 7.45
C VAL A 116 1.80 18.51 8.30
N ALA A 117 1.94 19.82 8.48
CA ALA A 117 2.93 20.37 9.40
C ALA A 117 2.55 20.10 10.87
N THR A 118 3.53 19.86 11.73
CA THR A 118 3.39 19.68 13.17
C THR A 118 4.16 20.76 13.94
N THR A 119 4.03 20.78 15.26
CA THR A 119 4.80 21.68 16.14
C THR A 119 6.12 21.05 16.64
N ASP A 120 6.38 19.78 16.35
CA ASP A 120 7.60 19.11 16.77
C ASP A 120 8.77 19.56 15.87
N PRO A 121 9.84 20.17 16.43
CA PRO A 121 10.97 20.63 15.63
C PRO A 121 11.77 19.48 14.99
N ASP A 122 11.79 18.30 15.60
CA ASP A 122 12.49 17.11 15.11
C ASP A 122 11.64 16.32 14.11
N HIS A 123 10.31 16.46 14.17
CA HIS A 123 9.37 15.77 13.27
C HIS A 123 8.29 16.72 12.75
N LYS A 124 8.69 17.73 11.95
CA LYS A 124 7.82 18.83 11.49
C LYS A 124 6.70 18.42 10.55
N PHE A 125 6.70 17.19 10.06
CA PHE A 125 5.73 16.70 9.07
C PHE A 125 5.17 15.37 9.51
N ALA A 126 3.85 15.21 9.44
CA ALA A 126 3.21 13.96 9.80
C ALA A 126 1.92 13.67 9.03
N ASN A 127 1.62 12.40 8.82
CA ASN A 127 0.28 11.95 8.51
C ASN A 127 -0.37 11.43 9.80
N ILE A 128 -1.47 12.05 10.22
CA ILE A 128 -2.12 11.79 11.53
C ILE A 128 -3.55 11.22 11.39
N THR A 129 -3.98 10.96 10.16
CA THR A 129 -5.36 10.56 9.82
C THR A 129 -5.36 9.25 9.04
N ASN A 130 -4.73 8.22 9.61
CA ASN A 130 -4.62 6.89 9.01
C ASN A 130 -4.62 5.84 10.13
N VAL A 131 -4.55 4.55 9.80
CA VAL A 131 -4.61 3.47 10.81
C VAL A 131 -3.41 3.45 11.77
N PHE A 132 -2.34 4.16 11.41
CA PHE A 132 -1.25 4.56 12.29
C PHE A 132 -0.76 5.95 11.88
N GLU A 133 -0.24 6.72 12.83
CA GLU A 133 0.36 8.00 12.52
C GLU A 133 1.81 7.81 12.03
N SER A 134 2.21 8.57 11.02
CA SER A 134 3.57 8.61 10.49
C SER A 134 4.16 9.99 10.71
N HIS A 135 5.16 10.14 11.57
CA HIS A 135 5.86 11.42 11.78
C HIS A 135 7.25 11.35 11.17
N PHE A 136 7.52 12.20 10.19
CA PHE A 136 8.76 12.20 9.42
C PHE A 136 9.79 13.10 10.08
N GLY A 137 10.98 12.55 10.30
CA GLY A 137 12.12 13.30 10.78
C GLY A 137 12.39 14.51 9.89
N THR A 138 12.50 15.69 10.49
CA THR A 138 12.89 16.92 9.79
C THR A 138 14.22 16.71 9.08
N HIS A 139 15.12 15.92 9.69
CA HIS A 139 16.29 15.34 9.04
C HIS A 139 16.27 13.81 9.20
N LEU A 140 16.91 13.10 8.28
CA LEU A 140 16.93 11.62 8.22
C LEU A 140 17.38 10.97 9.54
N GLN A 141 18.38 11.54 10.23
CA GLN A 141 18.87 11.06 11.52
C GLN A 141 17.81 11.00 12.65
N ASN A 142 16.73 11.80 12.53
CA ASN A 142 15.64 11.80 13.50
C ASN A 142 14.72 10.57 13.32
N GLY A 143 14.94 9.77 12.26
CA GLY A 143 14.14 8.62 11.90
C GLY A 143 12.69 8.99 11.57
N ILE A 144 11.86 7.97 11.42
CA ILE A 144 10.42 8.11 11.23
C ILE A 144 9.74 7.47 12.42
N ILE A 145 8.81 8.19 13.03
CA ILE A 145 8.00 7.65 14.12
C ILE A 145 6.74 7.05 13.52
N SER A 146 6.50 5.78 13.81
CA SER A 146 5.20 5.16 13.61
C SER A 146 4.51 4.97 14.95
N LYS A 147 3.33 5.57 15.08
CA LYS A 147 2.55 5.56 16.31
C LYS A 147 1.23 4.83 16.06
N THR A 148 1.04 3.76 16.82
CA THR A 148 -0.15 2.92 16.84
C THR A 148 -0.81 2.99 18.22
N GLU A 149 -1.95 2.32 18.39
CA GLU A 149 -2.56 2.13 19.71
C GLU A 149 -1.66 1.32 20.67
N ASP A 150 -0.87 0.39 20.12
CA ASP A 150 0.03 -0.50 20.88
C ASP A 150 1.34 0.18 21.28
N GLY A 151 1.65 1.35 20.72
CA GLY A 151 2.81 2.14 21.12
C GLY A 151 3.49 2.86 19.97
N LYS A 152 4.73 3.26 20.23
CA LYS A 152 5.57 4.05 19.34
C LYS A 152 6.81 3.25 18.96
N LEU A 153 7.10 3.16 17.67
CA LEU A 153 8.38 2.69 17.15
C LEU A 153 9.07 3.81 16.36
N ILE A 154 10.40 3.74 16.28
CA ILE A 154 11.20 4.64 15.44
C ILE A 154 11.93 3.78 14.42
N GLU A 155 11.70 4.05 13.15
CA GLU A 155 12.27 3.33 12.01
C GLU A 155 13.09 4.26 11.14
N PHE A 156 13.71 3.73 10.09
CA PHE A 156 14.60 4.47 9.20
C PHE A 156 15.77 5.15 9.90
N LEU A 157 16.27 4.53 10.97
CA LEU A 157 17.47 4.96 11.66
C LEU A 157 18.70 4.36 10.98
N ASN A 158 19.79 5.12 10.92
CA ASN A 158 21.06 4.72 10.33
C ASN A 158 20.94 3.91 9.01
N PRO A 159 20.18 4.37 8.00
CA PRO A 159 20.03 3.61 6.76
C PRO A 159 21.38 3.36 6.08
N GLN A 160 21.56 2.16 5.55
CA GLN A 160 22.76 1.71 4.88
C GLN A 160 22.44 1.09 3.51
N MET A 161 23.39 1.19 2.59
CA MET A 161 23.36 0.53 1.29
C MET A 161 24.69 -0.18 1.04
N TYR A 162 24.65 -1.44 0.61
CA TYR A 162 25.86 -2.19 0.28
C TYR A 162 25.60 -3.29 -0.75
N TRP A 163 26.67 -3.77 -1.39
CA TRP A 163 26.60 -4.97 -2.22
C TRP A 163 26.90 -6.20 -1.38
N GLU A 164 26.18 -7.28 -1.61
CA GLU A 164 26.52 -8.59 -1.06
C GLU A 164 27.27 -9.42 -2.10
N VAL A 165 28.45 -9.92 -1.70
CA VAL A 165 29.29 -10.81 -2.51
C VAL A 165 29.68 -12.01 -1.65
N ASN A 166 29.25 -13.22 -2.02
CA ASN A 166 29.48 -14.44 -1.25
C ASN A 166 29.04 -14.32 0.22
N GLY A 167 27.88 -13.67 0.47
CA GLY A 167 27.34 -13.45 1.81
C GLY A 167 28.11 -12.45 2.67
N GLN A 168 28.97 -11.60 2.09
CA GLN A 168 29.68 -10.53 2.79
C GLN A 168 29.30 -9.16 2.24
N ALA A 169 29.08 -8.20 3.13
CA ALA A 169 28.84 -6.80 2.77
C ALA A 169 30.13 -6.15 2.23
N VAL A 170 30.05 -5.58 1.03
CA VAL A 170 31.13 -4.83 0.39
C VAL A 170 30.63 -3.47 -0.10
N GLN A 171 31.54 -2.49 -0.13
CA GLN A 171 31.22 -1.10 -0.50
C GLN A 171 30.05 -0.49 0.31
N LEU A 172 30.10 -0.68 1.63
CA LEU A 172 29.11 -0.11 2.55
C LEU A 172 29.05 1.42 2.45
N GLN A 173 27.85 1.93 2.25
CA GLN A 173 27.50 3.34 2.29
C GLN A 173 26.52 3.57 3.44
N THR A 174 26.74 4.63 4.21
CA THR A 174 25.79 5.10 5.23
C THR A 174 25.06 6.30 4.66
N ALA A 175 23.77 6.43 4.97
CA ALA A 175 22.94 7.48 4.43
C ALA A 175 23.41 8.86 4.88
N ASP A 176 23.41 9.82 3.95
CA ASP A 176 23.64 11.22 4.27
C ASP A 176 22.48 11.77 5.11
N ASN A 177 22.82 12.60 6.09
CA ASN A 177 21.81 13.28 6.88
C ASN A 177 21.22 14.48 6.11
N VAL A 178 20.07 14.25 5.49
CA VAL A 178 19.38 15.24 4.65
C VAL A 178 18.04 15.63 5.27
N ALA A 179 17.59 16.85 4.97
CA ALA A 179 16.27 17.30 5.36
C ALA A 179 15.17 16.63 4.51
N VAL A 180 14.02 16.36 5.11
CA VAL A 180 12.86 15.84 4.38
C VAL A 180 12.22 16.95 3.54
N SER A 181 11.79 16.60 2.33
CA SER A 181 10.90 17.42 1.51
C SER A 181 9.54 16.75 1.39
N VAL A 182 8.47 17.50 1.60
CA VAL A 182 7.09 16.96 1.59
C VAL A 182 6.29 17.60 0.47
N ASN A 183 5.49 16.78 -0.22
CA ASN A 183 4.49 17.20 -1.19
C ASN A 183 3.28 16.28 -1.10
N GLU A 184 2.13 16.82 -0.67
CA GLU A 184 0.88 16.07 -0.51
C GLU A 184 1.07 14.82 0.38
N ASP A 185 0.95 13.63 -0.20
CA ASP A 185 1.07 12.32 0.45
C ASP A 185 2.50 11.75 0.43
N LYS A 186 3.48 12.52 -0.07
CA LYS A 186 4.87 12.08 -0.24
C LYS A 186 5.85 12.82 0.65
N ALA A 187 6.74 12.06 1.28
CA ALA A 187 7.92 12.55 1.99
C ALA A 187 9.20 11.99 1.36
N VAL A 188 10.12 12.86 0.96
CA VAL A 188 11.33 12.48 0.22
C VAL A 188 12.57 12.96 0.95
N TYR A 189 13.45 12.01 1.29
CA TYR A 189 14.84 12.25 1.67
C TYR A 189 15.70 12.10 0.43
N LYS A 190 16.12 13.23 -0.16
CA LYS A 190 16.83 13.25 -1.43
C LYS A 190 18.30 12.90 -1.24
N ASN A 191 18.86 12.15 -2.18
CA ASN A 191 20.31 11.95 -2.31
C ASN A 191 20.96 11.39 -1.04
N ILE A 192 20.33 10.37 -0.46
CA ILE A 192 20.80 9.72 0.77
C ILE A 192 21.99 8.79 0.51
N PHE A 193 22.12 8.25 -0.70
CA PHE A 193 23.29 7.49 -1.14
C PHE A 193 23.75 8.02 -2.51
N GLY A 194 24.49 9.13 -2.51
CA GLY A 194 24.86 9.81 -3.75
C GLY A 194 23.63 10.40 -4.44
N GLU A 195 23.24 9.87 -5.61
CA GLU A 195 22.05 10.34 -6.35
C GLU A 195 20.76 9.57 -5.99
N ILE A 196 20.86 8.56 -5.12
CA ILE A 196 19.72 7.70 -4.74
C ILE A 196 18.94 8.37 -3.61
N SER A 197 17.61 8.41 -3.73
CA SER A 197 16.71 9.02 -2.74
C SER A 197 15.80 7.97 -2.09
N ALA A 198 15.30 8.24 -0.89
CA ALA A 198 14.19 7.49 -0.30
C ALA A 198 12.90 8.32 -0.36
N GLU A 199 11.84 7.73 -0.91
CA GLU A 199 10.50 8.31 -1.00
C GLU A 199 9.53 7.44 -0.19
N TYR A 200 8.80 8.09 0.71
CA TYR A 200 7.66 7.50 1.41
C TYR A 200 6.38 8.03 0.82
N THR A 201 5.44 7.14 0.50
CA THR A 201 4.08 7.49 0.06
C THR A 201 3.08 7.00 1.08
N ILE A 202 2.22 7.91 1.56
CA ILE A 202 1.10 7.57 2.42
C ILE A 202 -0.02 6.96 1.58
N LEU A 203 -0.45 5.76 1.95
CA LEU A 203 -1.56 5.06 1.31
C LEU A 203 -2.61 4.71 2.36
N THR A 204 -3.81 4.38 1.91
CA THR A 204 -4.88 3.96 2.80
C THR A 204 -4.46 2.71 3.60
N GLY A 205 -4.37 2.86 4.93
CA GLY A 205 -4.02 1.77 5.85
C GLY A 205 -2.55 1.34 5.83
N LYS A 206 -1.67 2.00 5.07
CA LYS A 206 -0.26 1.61 4.94
C LYS A 206 0.63 2.78 4.52
N ARG A 207 1.95 2.57 4.59
CA ARG A 207 2.96 3.47 4.03
C ARG A 207 3.89 2.64 3.16
N GLU A 208 4.27 3.18 2.01
CA GLU A 208 5.21 2.55 1.09
C GLU A 208 6.55 3.28 1.14
N LEU A 209 7.65 2.52 1.11
CA LEU A 209 9.02 3.03 0.95
C LEU A 209 9.54 2.63 -0.43
N ASN A 210 9.99 3.60 -1.21
CA ASN A 210 10.65 3.42 -2.49
C ASN A 210 12.06 4.02 -2.45
N TYR A 211 13.06 3.27 -2.93
CA TYR A 211 14.37 3.83 -3.27
C TYR A 211 14.38 4.27 -4.73
N ILE A 212 14.58 5.56 -4.98
CA ILE A 212 14.60 6.14 -6.32
C ILE A 212 16.05 6.15 -6.82
N ILE A 213 16.36 5.21 -7.73
CA ILE A 213 17.65 5.06 -8.37
C ILE A 213 17.54 5.69 -9.78
N PRO A 214 18.12 6.88 -10.03
CA PRO A 214 17.85 7.62 -11.26
C PRO A 214 18.53 7.01 -12.50
N SER A 215 19.60 6.23 -12.30
CA SER A 215 20.37 5.62 -13.37
C SER A 215 21.21 4.45 -12.86
N LEU A 216 21.74 3.63 -13.77
CA LEU A 216 22.71 2.58 -13.41
C LEU A 216 24.00 3.19 -12.83
N GLN A 217 24.38 4.38 -13.29
CA GLN A 217 25.57 5.10 -12.83
C GLN A 217 25.46 5.52 -11.36
N ALA A 218 24.25 5.80 -10.88
CA ALA A 218 24.00 6.14 -9.48
C ALA A 218 24.37 5.00 -8.51
N LEU A 219 24.44 3.76 -9.00
CA LEU A 219 24.89 2.61 -8.22
C LEU A 219 26.42 2.53 -8.05
N GLY A 220 27.17 3.40 -8.74
CA GLY A 220 28.63 3.38 -8.74
C GLY A 220 29.22 2.12 -9.37
N ASN A 221 30.38 1.68 -8.87
CA ASN A 221 31.08 0.51 -9.39
C ASN A 221 30.51 -0.78 -8.78
N ILE A 222 29.70 -1.51 -9.55
CA ILE A 222 29.16 -2.82 -9.13
C ILE A 222 30.30 -3.84 -9.01
N PRO A 223 30.53 -4.46 -7.84
CA PRO A 223 31.56 -5.47 -7.65
C PRO A 223 31.37 -6.69 -8.55
N ASN A 224 32.47 -7.31 -8.96
CA ASN A 224 32.42 -8.62 -9.60
C ASN A 224 31.76 -9.63 -8.64
N GLN A 225 30.87 -10.47 -9.17
CA GLN A 225 30.13 -11.48 -8.41
C GLN A 225 29.16 -10.89 -7.37
N ALA A 226 28.75 -9.62 -7.49
CA ALA A 226 27.66 -9.09 -6.69
C ALA A 226 26.37 -9.89 -6.92
N GLU A 227 25.76 -10.34 -5.83
CA GLU A 227 24.53 -11.13 -5.82
C GLU A 227 23.31 -10.23 -5.56
N TYR A 228 23.44 -9.32 -4.59
CA TYR A 228 22.36 -8.44 -4.15
C TYR A 228 22.87 -7.01 -3.89
N LEU A 229 22.01 -6.03 -4.17
CA LEU A 229 22.08 -4.70 -3.57
C LEU A 229 21.18 -4.70 -2.34
N VAL A 230 21.76 -4.43 -1.18
CA VAL A 230 21.05 -4.48 0.09
C VAL A 230 20.84 -3.08 0.63
N PHE A 231 19.62 -2.82 1.09
CA PHE A 231 19.27 -1.68 1.92
C PHE A 231 18.97 -2.18 3.33
N ALA A 232 19.55 -1.55 4.33
CA ALA A 232 19.37 -1.91 5.73
C ALA A 232 19.06 -0.66 6.56
N GLU A 233 18.38 -0.85 7.68
CA GLU A 233 18.03 0.21 8.63
C GLU A 233 18.02 -0.36 10.06
N ASP A 234 18.17 0.53 11.03
CA ASP A 234 17.89 0.26 12.43
C ASP A 234 16.42 0.62 12.73
N ILE A 235 15.81 -0.19 13.61
CA ILE A 235 14.47 0.05 14.14
C ILE A 235 14.53 0.02 15.67
N GLU A 236 14.06 1.08 16.32
CA GLU A 236 13.83 1.15 17.75
C GLU A 236 12.40 0.70 18.08
N LEU A 237 12.30 -0.41 18.80
CA LEU A 237 11.02 -0.97 19.26
C LEU A 237 10.51 -0.25 20.53
N PRO A 238 9.19 -0.30 20.80
CA PRO A 238 8.63 0.20 22.05
C PRO A 238 9.31 -0.42 23.27
N GLN A 239 9.55 0.36 24.33
CA GLN A 239 10.02 -0.17 25.60
C GLN A 239 8.83 -0.73 26.40
N ASN A 240 8.87 -2.03 26.68
CA ASN A 240 7.94 -2.73 27.58
C ASN A 240 8.38 -2.61 29.04
#